data_AF-I0B6F2-F1
#
_entry.id   AF-I0B6F2-F1
#
_cell.length_a   1.000
_cell.length_b   1.000
_cell.length_c   1.000
_cell.angle_alpha   90.00
_cell.angle_beta   90.00
_cell.angle_gamma   90.00
#
_symmetry.space_group_name_H-M   'P 1'
#
loop_
_entity.id
_entity.type
_entity.pdbx_description
1 polymer ?
#
loop_
_entity_poly.entity_id
_entity_poly.type
_entity_poly.pdbx_seq_one_letter_code
_entity_poly.pdbx_strand_id
1 'polypeptide(L)' 'MAKFANYLMLFLLVASLVMLEAQSSDTIKVPDLGKRLLMNRDPNGIPCAESCVWIPCTITALMGCSCKNNVCYNNEL' A
#
# COMPACT_ATOMS: atom_id res chain seq x y z
N MET A 1 -32.47 -5.90 -29.13
CA MET A 1 -31.36 -4.92 -29.05
C MET A 1 -30.72 -4.83 -27.66
N ALA A 2 -31.44 -5.10 -26.56
CA ALA A 2 -30.91 -5.01 -25.19
C ALA A 2 -29.75 -5.98 -24.85
N LYS A 3 -29.69 -7.15 -25.49
CA LYS A 3 -28.61 -8.13 -25.24
C LYS A 3 -27.23 -7.58 -25.63
N PHE A 4 -27.15 -6.83 -26.73
CA PHE A 4 -25.88 -6.27 -27.22
C PHE A 4 -25.34 -5.19 -26.27
N ALA A 5 -26.22 -4.33 -25.74
CA ALA A 5 -25.86 -3.33 -24.74
C ALA A 5 -25.30 -3.96 -23.46
N ASN A 6 -25.90 -5.06 -23.00
CA ASN A 6 -25.43 -5.74 -21.79
C ASN A 6 -24.04 -6.37 -21.97
N TYR A 7 -23.76 -6.98 -23.12
CA TYR A 7 -22.42 -7.49 -23.45
C TYR A 7 -21.38 -6.37 -23.54
N LEU A 8 -21.73 -5.22 -24.13
CA LEU A 8 -20.82 -4.08 -24.22
C LEU A 8 -20.49 -3.52 -22.83
N MET A 9 -21.49 -3.40 -21.94
CA MET A 9 -21.28 -2.96 -20.56
C MET A 9 -20.44 -3.96 -19.76
N LEU A 10 -20.69 -5.28 -19.92
CA LEU A 10 -19.84 -6.31 -19.30
C LEU A 10 -18.39 -6.21 -19.78
N PHE A 11 -18.17 -6.01 -21.09
CA PHE A 11 -16.82 -5.89 -21.65
C PHE A 11 -16.08 -4.66 -21.10
N LEU A 12 -16.76 -3.51 -21.00
CA LEU A 12 -16.19 -2.29 -20.42
C LEU A 12 -15.85 -2.45 -18.93
N LEU A 13 -16.69 -3.15 -18.16
CA LEU A 13 -16.41 -3.46 -16.76
C LEU A 13 -15.17 -4.37 -16.62
N VAL A 14 -15.10 -5.46 -17.39
CA VAL A 14 -13.96 -6.39 -17.38
C VAL A 14 -12.68 -5.68 -17.83
N ALA A 15 -12.74 -4.85 -18.87
CA ALA A 15 -11.59 -4.06 -19.31
C ALA A 15 -11.09 -3.11 -18.21
N SER A 16 -12.00 -2.45 -17.49
CA SER A 16 -11.63 -1.55 -16.38
C SER A 16 -10.97 -2.30 -15.22
N LEU A 17 -11.48 -3.49 -14.88
CA LEU A 17 -10.89 -4.39 -13.89
C LEU A 17 -9.46 -4.81 -14.27
N VAL A 18 -9.24 -5.24 -15.51
CA VAL A 18 -7.91 -5.64 -15.99
C VAL A 18 -6.92 -4.46 -15.99
N MET A 19 -7.37 -3.26 -16.33
CA MET A 19 -6.51 -2.06 -16.28
C MET A 19 -6.20 -1.63 -14.84
N LEU A 20 -7.10 -1.89 -13.88
CA LEU A 20 -6.86 -1.68 -12.45
C LEU A 20 -5.78 -2.63 -11.91
N GLU A 21 -5.76 -3.89 -12.38
CA GLU A 21 -4.71 -4.86 -12.06
C GLU A 21 -3.37 -4.55 -12.77
N ALA A 22 -3.41 -4.04 -14.00
CA ALA A 22 -2.19 -3.66 -14.75
C ALA A 22 -1.44 -2.47 -14.13
N GLN A 23 -2.17 -1.48 -13.58
CA GLN A 23 -1.57 -0.37 -12.82
C GLN A 23 -1.01 -0.85 -11.47
N SER A 24 -1.54 -1.93 -10.90
CA SER A 24 -1.06 -2.51 -9.65
C SER A 24 0.23 -3.31 -9.79
N SER A 25 0.57 -3.80 -11.00
CA SER A 25 1.74 -4.67 -11.20
C SER A 25 2.93 -4.03 -11.92
N ASP A 26 2.77 -2.88 -12.62
CA ASP A 26 3.87 -2.34 -13.45
C ASP A 26 4.12 -0.82 -13.41
N THR A 27 3.40 0.00 -12.60
CA THR A 27 3.51 1.48 -12.68
C THR A 27 3.81 2.25 -11.39
N ILE A 28 4.46 1.62 -10.40
CA ILE A 28 5.41 2.34 -9.53
C ILE A 28 6.81 1.77 -9.79
N LYS A 29 7.35 2.09 -10.96
CA LYS A 29 8.80 2.10 -11.21
C LYS A 29 9.47 3.27 -10.48
N VAL A 30 9.16 3.41 -9.20
CA VAL A 30 9.98 4.16 -8.24
C VAL A 30 10.27 3.25 -7.05
N PRO A 31 10.96 2.11 -7.26
CA PRO A 31 11.53 1.33 -6.17
C PRO A 31 12.56 2.16 -5.37
N ASP A 32 12.89 3.38 -5.81
CA ASP A 32 13.70 4.34 -5.06
C ASP A 32 12.86 5.25 -4.16
N LEU A 33 11.69 5.77 -4.57
CA LEU A 33 10.99 6.78 -3.74
C LEU A 33 10.35 6.16 -2.50
N GLY A 34 9.66 5.03 -2.64
CA GLY A 34 9.18 4.26 -1.49
C GLY A 34 10.35 3.79 -0.61
N LYS A 35 11.48 3.44 -1.23
CA LYS A 35 12.69 3.00 -0.53
C LYS A 35 13.46 4.16 0.12
N ARG A 36 13.35 5.41 -0.35
CA ARG A 36 13.92 6.58 0.32
C ARG A 36 13.04 7.12 1.43
N LEU A 37 11.72 6.95 1.29
CA LEU A 37 10.76 7.25 2.36
C LEU A 37 10.78 6.17 3.46
N LEU A 38 11.06 4.91 3.13
CA LEU A 38 11.09 3.78 4.09
C LEU A 38 12.50 3.37 4.54
N MET A 39 13.56 3.66 3.77
CA MET A 39 14.96 3.44 4.16
C MET A 39 15.66 4.75 4.52
N ASN A 40 14.93 5.76 5.00
CA ASN A 40 15.60 6.63 5.95
C ASN A 40 16.04 5.71 7.09
N ARG A 41 17.35 5.58 7.27
CA ARG A 41 17.94 4.68 8.25
C ARG A 41 17.64 5.26 9.62
N ASP A 42 16.41 5.11 10.07
CA ASP A 42 16.04 5.39 11.43
C ASP A 42 16.80 4.38 12.28
N PRO A 43 17.58 4.84 13.28
CA PRO A 43 18.25 3.94 14.22
C PRO A 43 17.28 3.10 15.06
N ASN A 44 15.97 3.23 14.79
CA ASN A 44 14.87 2.63 15.51
C ASN A 44 14.27 1.39 14.81
N GLY A 45 14.64 1.08 13.57
CA GLY A 45 14.18 -0.15 12.88
C GLY A 45 13.45 0.10 11.56
N ILE A 46 12.72 -0.92 11.08
CA ILE A 46 12.00 -0.88 9.80
C ILE A 46 10.60 -0.29 10.03
N PRO A 47 10.17 0.75 9.29
CA PRO A 47 8.84 1.32 9.45
C PRO A 47 7.74 0.34 8.98
N CYS A 48 6.67 0.20 9.78
CA CYS A 48 5.54 -0.71 9.55
C CYS A 48 4.42 -0.11 8.68
N ALA A 49 4.72 0.98 7.95
CA ALA A 49 3.77 1.75 7.15
C ALA A 49 2.56 2.33 7.91
N GLU A 50 2.60 2.37 9.26
CA GLU A 50 1.65 3.11 10.10
C GLU A 50 2.32 4.36 10.70
N SER A 51 1.54 5.43 10.84
CA SER A 51 1.95 6.63 11.57
C SER A 51 1.17 6.73 12.87
N CYS A 52 1.85 7.15 13.94
CA CYS A 52 1.27 7.19 15.28
C CYS A 52 1.05 8.60 15.85
N VAL A 53 0.84 9.58 14.97
CA VAL A 53 0.53 10.98 15.35
C VAL A 53 -0.84 11.08 16.02
N TRP A 54 -1.85 10.45 15.42
CA TRP A 54 -3.26 10.57 15.86
C TRP A 54 -3.88 9.23 16.25
N ILE A 55 -3.32 8.12 15.76
CA ILE A 55 -3.86 6.77 15.95
C ILE A 55 -2.69 5.90 16.39
N PRO A 56 -2.79 5.11 17.48
CA PRO A 56 -1.71 4.20 17.85
C PRO A 56 -1.46 3.17 16.73
N CYS A 57 -0.33 2.45 16.80
CA CYS A 57 0.02 1.36 15.87
C CYS A 57 -0.94 0.17 16.02
N THR A 58 -2.23 0.34 15.80
CA THR A 58 -3.25 -0.62 16.22
C THR A 58 -3.18 -1.93 15.45
N ILE A 59 -2.85 -1.86 14.15
CA ILE A 59 -2.79 -3.05 13.31
C ILE A 59 -1.43 -3.72 13.45
N THR A 60 -0.35 -2.93 13.46
CA THR A 60 1.01 -3.47 13.47
C THR A 60 1.59 -3.70 14.87
N ALA A 61 0.98 -3.18 15.95
CA ALA A 61 1.45 -3.47 17.31
C ALA A 61 1.32 -4.95 17.69
N LEU A 62 0.32 -5.66 17.14
CA LEU A 62 0.24 -7.12 17.32
C LEU A 62 1.40 -7.86 16.65
N MET A 63 2.05 -7.26 15.65
CA MET A 63 3.19 -7.81 14.94
C MET A 63 4.53 -7.24 15.47
N GLY A 64 4.57 -6.76 16.71
CA GLY A 64 5.80 -6.28 17.34
C GLY A 64 6.20 -4.85 16.98
N CYS A 65 5.34 -4.09 16.29
CA CYS A 65 5.63 -2.70 15.98
C CYS A 65 5.35 -1.75 17.15
N SER A 66 6.24 -0.78 17.34
CA SER A 66 6.15 0.25 18.37
C SER A 66 6.19 1.65 17.77
N CYS A 67 5.45 2.58 18.37
CA CYS A 67 5.45 3.98 17.96
C CYS A 67 6.75 4.67 18.40
N LYS A 68 7.49 5.26 17.46
CA LYS A 68 8.66 6.10 17.73
C LYS A 68 8.74 7.23 16.73
N ASN A 69 9.09 8.45 17.14
CA ASN A 69 9.12 9.62 16.24
C ASN A 69 7.83 9.80 15.39
N ASN A 70 6.66 9.47 15.94
CA ASN A 70 5.36 9.51 15.27
C ASN A 70 5.19 8.53 14.08
N VAL A 71 6.06 7.53 13.96
CA VAL A 71 5.99 6.44 12.98
C VAL A 71 6.05 5.11 13.72
N CYS A 72 5.31 4.11 13.25
CA CYS A 72 5.36 2.77 13.80
C CYS A 72 6.55 2.02 13.20
N TYR A 73 7.48 1.56 14.04
CA TYR A 73 8.66 0.80 13.63
C TYR A 73 8.60 -0.62 14.19
N ASN A 74 9.08 -1.59 13.41
CA ASN A 74 9.25 -2.96 13.85
C ASN A 74 10.64 -3.09 14.49
N ASN A 75 10.66 -3.62 15.72
CA ASN A 75 11.86 -3.80 16.51
C ASN A 75 12.48 -5.21 16.33
N GLU A 76 11.90 -6.05 15.47
CA GLU A 76 12.28 -7.46 15.31
C GLU A 76 13.46 -7.71 14.35
N LEU A 77 14.33 -6.72 14.09
CA LEU A 77 15.55 -6.92 13.31
C LEU A 77 16.80 -6.25 13.92
#